data_AF-A0A2G5UZ59-F1
#
_entry.id   AF-A0A2G5UZ59-F1
#
_cell.length_a   1.000
_cell.length_b   1.000
_cell.length_c   1.000
_cell.angle_alpha   90.00
_cell.angle_beta   90.00
_cell.angle_gamma   90.00
#
_symmetry.space_group_name_H-M   'P 1'
#
loop_
_entity.id
_entity.type
_entity.pdbx_description
1 polymer ?
#
loop_
_entity_poly.entity_id
_entity_poly.type
_entity_poly.pdbx_seq_one_letter_code
_entity_poly.pdbx_strand_id
1 'polypeptide(L)'
;MSPSTLFQLAAKSLAGGIHKENIPLDFPLDTKSSNAVFRELLELNPKNIKKLKTHKNQLSTLTELDLRKCKIDEEGVLNLKNFNLISLEFGYLRNLITEFPDYSRSQPVDIVGFFFREQ
;
A
#
# COMPACT_ATOMS: atom_id res chain seq x y z
N MET A 1 -12.75 -18.42 15.70
CA MET A 1 -12.34 -17.03 15.42
C MET A 1 -12.53 -16.22 16.69
N SER A 2 -11.50 -15.49 17.13
CA SER A 2 -11.64 -14.52 18.22
C SER A 2 -12.59 -13.39 17.78
N PRO A 3 -13.45 -12.88 18.67
CA PRO A 3 -14.32 -11.75 18.36
C PRO A 3 -13.50 -10.54 17.92
N SER A 4 -14.01 -9.79 16.94
CA SER A 4 -13.39 -8.53 16.54
C SER A 4 -13.50 -7.52 17.66
N THR A 5 -12.40 -6.83 17.96
CA THR A 5 -12.40 -5.71 18.91
C THR A 5 -13.17 -4.50 18.34
N LEU A 6 -13.67 -3.62 19.20
CA LEU A 6 -14.30 -2.36 18.78
C LEU A 6 -13.39 -1.55 17.84
N PHE A 7 -12.08 -1.53 18.10
CA PHE A 7 -11.09 -0.88 17.23
C PHE A 7 -11.06 -1.47 15.81
N GLN A 8 -11.04 -2.81 15.69
CA GLN A 8 -11.06 -3.47 14.38
C GLN A 8 -12.36 -3.20 13.62
N LEU A 9 -13.50 -3.19 14.33
CA LEU A 9 -14.80 -2.86 13.74
C LEU A 9 -14.84 -1.40 13.25
N ALA A 10 -14.31 -0.46 14.03
CA ALA A 10 -14.23 0.95 13.64
C ALA A 10 -13.33 1.15 12.41
N ALA A 11 -12.15 0.53 12.38
CA ALA A 11 -11.23 0.61 11.23
C ALA A 11 -11.89 0.06 9.95
N LYS A 12 -12.57 -1.10 10.05
CA LYS A 12 -13.33 -1.70 8.94
C LYS A 12 -14.46 -0.80 8.45
N SER A 13 -15.23 -0.23 9.37
CA SER A 13 -16.34 0.66 9.03
C SER A 13 -15.84 1.91 8.29
N LEU A 14 -14.80 2.55 8.80
CA LEU A 14 -14.20 3.74 8.18
C LEU A 14 -13.58 3.42 6.82
N ALA A 15 -12.82 2.33 6.71
CA ALA A 15 -12.29 1.87 5.43
C ALA A 15 -13.40 1.61 4.40
N GLY A 16 -14.51 0.99 4.82
CA GLY A 16 -15.69 0.78 3.98
C GLY A 16 -16.33 2.09 3.50
N GLY A 17 -16.43 3.08 4.39
CA GLY A 17 -16.91 4.42 4.05
C GLY A 17 -16.02 5.14 3.03
N ILE A 18 -14.70 5.11 3.22
CA ILE A 18 -13.71 5.72 2.33
C ILE A 18 -13.66 5.00 0.97
N HIS A 19 -13.77 3.67 0.96
CA HIS A 19 -13.76 2.88 -0.27
C HIS A 19 -14.96 3.22 -1.17
N LYS A 20 -16.14 3.40 -0.56
CA LYS A 20 -17.38 3.78 -1.25
C LYS A 20 -17.47 5.29 -1.54
N GLU A 21 -16.48 6.06 -1.13
CA GLU A 21 -16.47 7.53 -1.21
C GLU A 21 -17.63 8.20 -0.45
N ASN A 22 -18.25 7.48 0.48
CA ASN A 22 -19.30 7.99 1.36
C ASN A 22 -18.74 8.87 2.48
N ILE A 23 -17.47 8.64 2.84
CA ILE A 23 -16.76 9.40 3.86
C ILE A 23 -15.48 9.94 3.22
N PRO A 24 -15.28 11.27 3.17
CA PRO A 24 -14.02 11.83 2.73
C PRO A 24 -12.93 11.53 3.76
N LEU A 25 -11.71 11.29 3.29
CA LEU A 25 -10.53 11.24 4.14
C LEU A 25 -9.85 12.61 4.09
N ASP A 26 -10.43 13.58 4.80
CA ASP A 26 -10.01 14.97 4.89
C ASP A 26 -9.31 15.32 6.22
N PHE A 27 -9.39 14.44 7.21
CA PHE A 27 -8.69 14.55 8.50
C PHE A 27 -7.49 13.60 8.62
N PRO A 28 -6.43 13.97 9.36
CA PRO A 28 -5.31 13.09 9.64
C PRO A 28 -5.69 12.01 10.66
N LEU A 29 -5.15 10.82 10.47
CA LEU A 29 -5.24 9.71 11.43
C LEU A 29 -3.91 9.59 12.20
N ASP A 30 -3.97 9.14 13.46
CA ASP A 30 -2.77 8.69 14.17
C ASP A 30 -2.15 7.47 13.49
N THR A 31 -0.88 7.15 13.76
CA THR A 31 -0.17 6.03 13.10
C THR A 31 -0.89 4.69 13.22
N LYS A 32 -1.43 4.36 14.39
CA LYS A 32 -2.12 3.08 14.63
C LYS A 32 -3.41 3.01 13.80
N SER A 33 -4.17 4.10 13.79
CA SER A 33 -5.40 4.23 13.03
C SER A 33 -5.14 4.24 11.52
N SER A 34 -4.13 4.97 11.04
CA SER A 34 -3.69 4.99 9.64
C SER A 34 -3.36 3.59 9.13
N ASN A 35 -2.46 2.87 9.83
CA ASN A 35 -2.06 1.52 9.44
C ASN A 35 -3.27 0.57 9.41
N ALA A 36 -4.14 0.63 10.43
CA ALA A 36 -5.31 -0.24 10.52
C ALA A 36 -6.33 0.03 9.41
N VAL A 37 -6.72 1.29 9.21
CA VAL A 37 -7.71 1.70 8.19
C VAL A 37 -7.17 1.40 6.79
N PHE A 38 -5.90 1.70 6.53
CA PHE A 38 -5.32 1.48 5.20
C PHE A 38 -5.19 -0.01 4.87
N ARG A 39 -4.83 -0.84 5.86
CA ARG A 39 -4.85 -2.30 5.69
C ARG A 39 -6.23 -2.82 5.31
N GLU A 40 -7.28 -2.39 6.00
CA GLU A 40 -8.66 -2.79 5.68
C GLU A 40 -9.09 -2.25 4.30
N LEU A 41 -8.62 -1.05 3.89
CA LEU A 41 -8.85 -0.53 2.53
C LEU A 41 -8.24 -1.44 1.46
N LEU A 42 -7.01 -1.92 1.66
CA LEU A 42 -6.35 -2.84 0.72
C LEU A 42 -7.02 -4.22 0.68
N GLU A 43 -7.52 -4.72 1.81
CA GLU A 43 -8.30 -5.97 1.87
C GLU A 43 -9.64 -5.86 1.13
N LEU A 44 -10.31 -4.70 1.19
CA LEU A 44 -11.53 -4.45 0.42
C LEU A 44 -11.27 -4.43 -1.09
N ASN A 45 -10.21 -3.72 -1.51
CA ASN A 45 -9.80 -3.66 -2.90
C ASN A 45 -8.33 -3.24 -3.00
N PRO A 46 -7.44 -4.09 -3.55
CA PRO A 46 -6.03 -3.75 -3.70
C PRO A 46 -5.77 -2.50 -4.57
N LYS A 47 -6.73 -2.10 -5.42
CA LYS A 47 -6.65 -0.85 -6.22
C LYS A 47 -6.76 0.41 -5.35
N ASN A 48 -7.20 0.30 -4.10
CA ASN A 48 -7.20 1.41 -3.15
C ASN A 48 -5.77 1.89 -2.82
N ILE A 49 -4.71 1.18 -3.23
CA ILE A 49 -3.33 1.68 -3.15
C ILE A 49 -3.16 3.07 -3.81
N LYS A 50 -3.94 3.37 -4.85
CA LYS A 50 -3.94 4.69 -5.51
C LYS A 50 -4.39 5.83 -4.59
N LYS A 51 -5.11 5.53 -3.50
CA LYS A 51 -5.54 6.51 -2.49
C LYS A 51 -4.36 7.08 -1.69
N LEU A 52 -3.19 6.42 -1.67
CA LEU A 52 -1.97 7.02 -1.10
C LEU A 52 -1.58 8.31 -1.83
N LYS A 53 -1.83 8.40 -3.14
CA LYS A 53 -1.52 9.61 -3.92
C LYS A 53 -2.51 10.73 -3.59
N THR A 54 -3.79 10.41 -3.54
CA THR A 54 -4.85 11.42 -3.33
C THR A 54 -4.92 11.91 -1.89
N HIS A 55 -4.59 11.07 -0.90
CA HIS A 55 -4.70 11.39 0.53
C HIS A 55 -3.35 11.40 1.25
N LYS A 56 -2.25 11.75 0.54
CA LYS A 56 -0.90 11.71 1.08
C LYS A 56 -0.73 12.45 2.41
N ASN A 57 -1.43 13.58 2.57
CA ASN A 57 -1.30 14.42 3.77
C ASN A 57 -2.02 13.77 4.96
N GLN A 58 -3.22 13.25 4.74
CA GLN A 58 -4.02 12.59 5.78
C GLN A 58 -3.42 11.25 6.22
N LEU A 59 -2.73 10.56 5.31
CA LEU A 59 -2.02 9.31 5.56
C LEU A 59 -0.53 9.49 5.85
N SER A 60 -0.08 10.72 6.15
CA SER A 60 1.34 11.02 6.39
C SER A 60 1.96 10.25 7.56
N THR A 61 1.14 9.75 8.48
CA THR A 61 1.54 8.95 9.65
C THR A 61 1.62 7.45 9.37
N LEU A 62 1.31 7.01 8.14
CA LEU A 62 1.38 5.61 7.72
C LEU A 62 2.83 5.12 7.74
N THR A 63 3.05 3.99 8.40
CA THR A 63 4.40 3.41 8.60
C THR A 63 4.50 1.96 8.10
N GLU A 64 3.36 1.30 7.86
CA GLU A 64 3.30 -0.10 7.47
C GLU A 64 2.45 -0.27 6.21
N LEU A 65 2.96 -1.01 5.24
CA LEU A 65 2.24 -1.35 4.00
C LEU A 65 2.47 -2.79 3.59
N ASP A 66 1.37 -3.52 3.41
CA ASP A 66 1.34 -4.83 2.76
C ASP A 66 0.78 -4.67 1.35
N LEU A 67 1.67 -4.72 0.36
CA LEU A 67 1.34 -4.55 -1.05
C LEU A 67 1.24 -5.89 -1.78
N ARG A 68 1.16 -7.02 -1.06
CA ARG A 68 1.29 -8.35 -1.68
C ARG A 68 0.22 -8.67 -2.71
N LYS A 69 -0.97 -8.08 -2.53
CA LYS A 69 -2.11 -8.21 -3.44
C LYS A 69 -2.26 -7.01 -4.40
N CYS A 70 -1.42 -5.99 -4.26
CA CYS A 70 -1.52 -4.75 -5.02
C CYS A 70 -0.79 -4.86 -6.36
N LYS A 71 -1.40 -4.29 -7.40
CA LYS A 71 -0.69 -3.96 -8.64
C LYS A 71 -0.23 -2.53 -8.54
N ILE A 72 1.07 -2.33 -8.44
CA ILE A 72 1.71 -1.02 -8.35
C ILE A 72 2.59 -0.82 -9.58
N ASP A 73 2.47 0.35 -10.20
CA ASP A 73 3.31 0.82 -11.29
C ASP A 73 4.47 1.67 -10.73
N GLU A 74 5.37 2.12 -11.61
CA GLU A 74 6.51 2.96 -11.24
C GLU A 74 6.07 4.22 -10.46
N GLU A 75 5.05 4.92 -10.95
CA GLU A 75 4.52 6.12 -10.29
C GLU A 75 4.01 5.79 -8.87
N GLY A 76 3.31 4.68 -8.71
CA GLY A 76 2.84 4.20 -7.42
C GLY A 76 3.99 3.95 -6.44
N VAL A 77 5.11 3.37 -6.91
CA VAL A 77 6.29 3.14 -6.08
C VAL A 77 6.97 4.46 -5.72
N LEU A 78 7.15 5.37 -6.69
CA LEU A 78 7.71 6.69 -6.43
C LEU A 78 6.88 7.48 -5.41
N ASN A 79 5.57 7.27 -5.36
CA ASN A 79 4.71 7.89 -4.36
C ASN A 79 4.95 7.37 -2.93
N LEU A 80 5.52 6.17 -2.75
CA LEU A 80 5.84 5.61 -1.43
C LEU A 80 6.93 6.41 -0.70
N LYS A 81 7.80 7.13 -1.43
CA LYS A 81 8.83 8.00 -0.83
C LYS A 81 8.26 9.15 0.01
N ASN A 82 6.97 9.45 -0.15
CA ASN A 82 6.28 10.49 0.60
C ASN A 82 5.90 10.03 2.02
N PHE A 83 6.14 8.76 2.36
CA PHE A 83 5.77 8.16 3.65
C PHE A 83 7.02 7.66 4.36
N ASN A 84 7.06 7.80 5.69
CA ASN A 84 8.15 7.28 6.52
C ASN A 84 7.88 5.81 6.87
N LEU A 85 7.91 4.94 5.85
CA LEU A 85 7.60 3.52 6.00
C LEU A 85 8.71 2.79 6.77
N ILE A 86 8.34 2.12 7.86
CA ILE A 86 9.22 1.27 8.67
C ILE A 86 9.10 -0.20 8.20
N SER A 87 7.94 -0.57 7.64
CA SER A 87 7.71 -1.90 7.08
C SER A 87 6.98 -1.80 5.73
N LEU A 88 7.51 -2.50 4.73
CA LEU A 88 6.96 -2.55 3.38
C LEU A 88 7.13 -3.95 2.81
N GLU A 89 6.02 -4.62 2.53
CA GLU A 89 6.00 -5.95 1.93
C GLU A 89 5.50 -5.88 0.49
N PHE A 90 6.43 -5.99 -0.45
CA PHE A 90 6.09 -6.31 -1.83
C PHE A 90 5.78 -7.81 -1.92
N GLY A 91 4.67 -8.16 -2.56
CA GLY A 91 4.35 -9.56 -2.81
C GLY A 91 5.17 -10.16 -3.91
N TYR A 92 4.58 -11.16 -4.56
CA TYR A 92 5.17 -11.71 -5.75
C TYR A 92 5.19 -10.62 -6.82
N LEU A 93 6.38 -10.06 -7.06
CA LEU A 93 6.66 -9.14 -8.16
C LEU A 93 6.68 -9.90 -9.49
N ARG A 94 5.64 -10.70 -9.77
CA ARG A 94 5.49 -11.52 -10.99
C ARG A 94 5.61 -10.67 -12.25
N ASN A 95 5.23 -9.40 -12.18
CA ASN A 95 5.41 -8.44 -13.28
C ASN A 95 6.89 -8.34 -13.69
N LEU A 96 7.85 -8.39 -12.74
CA LEU A 96 9.28 -8.41 -13.04
C LEU A 96 9.69 -9.63 -13.88
N ILE A 97 9.06 -10.78 -13.63
CA ILE A 97 9.34 -12.02 -14.37
C ILE A 97 8.84 -11.92 -15.82
N THR A 98 7.69 -11.29 -16.05
CA THR A 98 7.15 -11.05 -17.39
C THR A 98 7.90 -9.96 -18.16
N GLU A 99 8.34 -8.90 -17.49
CA GLU A 99 9.11 -7.84 -18.15
C GLU A 99 10.57 -8.22 -18.43
N PHE A 100 11.12 -9.15 -17.65
CA PHE A 100 12.49 -9.62 -17.82
C PHE A 100 12.54 -11.15 -17.93
N PRO A 101 12.06 -11.72 -19.05
CA PRO A 101 12.05 -13.16 -19.26
C PRO A 101 13.47 -13.78 -19.28
N ASP A 102 14.48 -12.95 -19.59
CA ASP A 102 15.89 -13.34 -19.71
C ASP A 102 16.68 -13.27 -18.39
N TYR A 103 16.09 -12.75 -17.30
CA TYR A 103 16.73 -12.83 -15.98
C TYR A 103 16.74 -14.30 -15.53
N SER A 104 17.83 -15.00 -15.83
CA SER A 104 18.01 -16.38 -15.40
C SER A 104 17.84 -16.43 -13.88
N ARG A 105 17.11 -17.44 -13.38
CA ARG A 105 16.71 -17.62 -11.97
C ARG A 105 17.86 -17.58 -10.95
N SER A 106 19.11 -17.44 -11.39
CA SER A 106 20.34 -17.42 -10.62
C SER A 106 20.96 -16.03 -10.40
N GLN A 107 20.45 -14.96 -11.02
CA GLN A 107 20.98 -13.60 -10.79
C GLN A 107 20.12 -12.83 -9.78
N PRO A 108 20.71 -12.29 -8.69
CA PRO A 108 20.02 -11.41 -7.75
C PRO A 108 19.49 -10.17 -8.48
N VAL A 109 18.21 -9.84 -8.28
CA VAL A 109 17.62 -8.61 -8.81
C VAL A 109 17.92 -7.48 -7.82
N ASP A 110 18.68 -6.49 -8.27
CA ASP A 110 18.81 -5.22 -7.55
C ASP A 110 17.53 -4.40 -7.75
N ILE A 111 16.65 -4.44 -6.76
CA ILE A 111 15.37 -3.72 -6.79
C ILE A 111 15.59 -2.19 -6.77
N VAL A 112 16.69 -1.70 -6.20
CA VAL A 112 16.98 -0.26 -6.17
C VAL A 112 17.48 0.17 -7.55
N GLY A 113 18.45 -0.56 -8.13
CA GLY A 113 18.89 -0.36 -9.51
C GLY A 113 17.77 -0.54 -10.55
N PHE A 114 16.75 -1.35 -10.25
CA PHE A 114 15.55 -1.53 -11.07
C PHE A 114 14.70 -0.24 -11.20
N PHE A 115 14.52 0.51 -10.11
CA PHE A 115 13.72 1.75 -10.14
C PHE A 115 14.43 2.97 -10.74
N PHE A 116 15.75 2.94 -10.90
CA PHE A 116 16.55 4.11 -11.32
C PHE A 116 17.21 3.95 -12.69
N ARG A 117 17.02 2.84 -13.41
CA ARG A 117 17.63 2.60 -14.74
C ARG A 117 16.84 3.18 -15.93
N GLU A 118 15.60 3.63 -15.74
CA GLU A 118 14.83 4.32 -16.79
C GLU A 118 15.03 5.84 -16.74
N GLN A 119 16.28 6.30 -16.89
CA GLN A 119 16.60 7.71 -17.18
C GLN A 119 17.48 7.82 -18.43
#